data_AF-A0A969FPS9-F1
#
_entry.id   AF-A0A969FPS9-F1
#
_cell.length_a   1.000
_cell.length_b   1.000
_cell.length_c   1.000
_cell.angle_alpha   90.00
_cell.angle_beta   90.00
_cell.angle_gamma   90.00
#
_symmetry.space_group_name_H-M   'P 1'
#
loop_
_entity.id
_entity.type
_entity.pdbx_description
1 polymer ?
#
loop_
_entity_poly.entity_id
_entity_poly.type
_entity_poly.pdbx_seq_one_letter_code
_entity_poly.pdbx_strand_id
1 'polypeptide(L)'
;MTLLAPLALVATPAPFTITCDSPHFDVKGQRMMLPRPDLGIAQGELTLRCDGTEARAMLTATLGETNAKAQVTSFVPLGADLSIRIEDIDLGNQRYRWRQNVLEIAARHPSLTRYLGDKSAGFPGQESKHFRVLIAEIVTDAVSAVLVRRSVQANPEEYEDADWDAYYAQYSRLMTLFLPIAHKLQCPEG
;
A
#
# COMPACT_ATOMS: atom_id res chain seq x y z
N MET A 1 -4.54 15.00 -1.27
CA MET A 1 -3.31 15.62 -0.75
C MET A 1 -3.64 17.05 -0.37
N THR A 2 -3.12 17.52 0.76
CA THR A 2 -3.40 18.85 1.30
C THR A 2 -2.16 19.73 1.15
N LEU A 3 -2.32 20.91 0.57
CA LEU A 3 -1.29 21.94 0.51
C LEU A 3 -1.60 23.00 1.57
N LEU A 4 -0.58 23.39 2.33
CA LEU A 4 -0.69 24.39 3.39
C LEU A 4 0.23 25.57 3.08
N ALA A 5 -0.26 26.78 3.33
CA ALA A 5 0.54 28.00 3.32
C ALA A 5 0.21 28.86 4.54
N PRO A 6 1.15 29.70 5.02
CA PRO A 6 0.85 30.71 6.03
C PRO A 6 -0.28 31.64 5.57
N LEU A 7 -1.20 32.00 6.47
CA LEU A 7 -2.30 32.92 6.16
C LEU A 7 -1.81 34.29 5.66
N ALA A 8 -0.63 34.72 6.10
CA ALA A 8 0.01 35.96 5.65
C ALA A 8 0.26 36.00 4.13
N LEU A 9 0.39 34.84 3.47
CA LEU A 9 0.57 34.74 2.02
C LEU A 9 -0.76 34.69 1.25
N VAL A 10 -1.86 34.34 1.94
CA VAL A 10 -3.19 34.12 1.34
C VAL A 10 -4.26 34.66 2.29
N ALA A 11 -4.40 35.98 2.35
CA ALA A 11 -5.42 36.62 3.18
C ALA A 11 -6.84 36.48 2.60
N THR A 12 -6.94 36.25 1.29
CA THR A 12 -8.18 35.98 0.55
C THR A 12 -7.98 34.76 -0.35
N PRO A 13 -9.05 34.08 -0.80
CA PRO A 13 -8.92 32.95 -1.71
C PRO A 13 -8.02 33.27 -2.91
N ALA A 14 -6.94 32.51 -3.07
CA ALA A 14 -5.92 32.79 -4.08
C ALA A 14 -5.64 31.55 -4.93
N PRO A 15 -5.47 31.69 -6.26
CA PRO A 15 -5.09 30.58 -7.11
C PRO A 15 -3.64 30.16 -6.86
N PHE A 16 -3.36 28.88 -7.02
CA PHE A 16 -1.99 28.35 -7.02
C PHE A 16 -1.80 27.41 -8.20
N THR A 17 -0.56 27.23 -8.62
CA THR A 17 -0.22 26.26 -9.68
C THR A 17 0.58 25.10 -9.09
N ILE A 18 0.45 23.93 -9.70
CA ILE A 18 1.27 22.77 -9.38
C ILE A 18 1.86 22.27 -10.69
N THR A 19 3.17 22.06 -10.71
CA THR A 19 3.86 21.33 -11.75
C THR A 19 4.38 20.01 -11.20
N CYS A 20 4.46 19.02 -12.09
CA CYS A 20 5.02 17.70 -11.83
C CYS A 20 6.05 17.44 -12.93
N ASP A 21 7.26 17.03 -12.57
CA ASP A 21 8.36 16.78 -13.50
C ASP A 21 8.33 15.37 -14.14
N SER A 22 7.30 14.59 -13.84
CA SER A 22 7.14 13.22 -14.34
C SER A 22 5.82 13.06 -15.10
N PRO A 23 5.84 12.42 -16.28
CA PRO A 23 4.63 12.16 -17.06
C PRO A 23 3.75 11.06 -16.47
N HIS A 24 4.26 10.29 -15.50
CA HIS A 24 3.53 9.18 -14.87
C HIS A 24 2.52 9.63 -13.81
N PHE A 25 2.49 10.92 -13.50
CA PHE A 25 1.59 11.50 -12.53
C PHE A 25 0.70 12.56 -13.17
N ASP A 26 -0.58 12.49 -12.87
CA ASP A 26 -1.59 13.46 -13.26
C ASP A 26 -2.12 14.18 -12.01
N VAL A 27 -2.10 15.52 -12.05
CA VAL A 27 -2.50 16.34 -10.92
C VAL A 27 -3.82 17.03 -11.24
N LYS A 28 -4.89 16.65 -10.52
CA LYS A 28 -6.24 17.22 -10.63
C LYS A 28 -6.69 17.91 -9.34
N GLY A 29 -7.84 18.56 -9.39
CA GLY A 29 -8.50 19.17 -8.23
C GLY A 29 -8.54 20.68 -8.29
N GLN A 30 -9.05 21.29 -7.22
CA GLN A 30 -9.25 22.72 -7.14
C GLN A 30 -7.92 23.44 -6.90
N ARG A 31 -7.59 24.39 -7.78
CA ARG A 31 -6.35 25.17 -7.75
C ARG A 31 -6.51 26.46 -6.98
N MET A 32 -7.14 26.38 -5.80
CA MET A 32 -7.44 27.55 -4.97
C MET A 32 -7.06 27.25 -3.52
N MET A 33 -6.26 28.15 -2.94
CA MET A 33 -5.99 28.18 -1.50
C MET A 33 -7.14 28.94 -0.84
N LEU A 34 -7.76 28.32 0.16
CA LEU A 34 -8.82 28.93 0.96
C LEU A 34 -8.23 29.32 2.33
N PRO A 35 -8.31 30.60 2.74
CA PRO A 35 -7.85 31.02 4.05
C PRO A 35 -8.67 30.34 5.16
N ARG A 36 -7.98 29.92 6.22
CA ARG A 36 -8.54 29.37 7.46
C ARG A 36 -8.01 30.21 8.63
N PRO A 37 -8.62 31.38 8.89
CA PRO A 37 -8.16 32.30 9.93
C PRO A 37 -8.15 31.69 11.32
N ASP A 38 -9.07 30.75 11.59
CA ASP A 38 -9.16 29.96 12.81
C ASP A 38 -7.89 29.13 13.09
N LEU A 39 -7.17 28.76 12.04
CA LEU A 39 -5.96 27.93 12.10
C LEU A 39 -4.68 28.69 11.75
N GLY A 40 -4.77 29.97 11.38
CA GLY A 40 -3.61 30.76 10.95
C GLY A 40 -2.96 30.30 9.63
N ILE A 41 -3.67 29.53 8.81
CA ILE A 41 -3.16 28.95 7.56
C ILE A 41 -4.13 29.19 6.40
N ALA A 42 -3.69 28.91 5.19
CA ALA A 42 -4.54 28.69 4.03
C ALA A 42 -4.34 27.27 3.51
N GLN A 43 -5.43 26.65 3.05
CA GLN A 43 -5.47 25.25 2.66
C GLN A 43 -5.95 25.11 1.22
N GLY A 44 -5.26 24.29 0.43
CA GLY A 44 -5.66 23.85 -0.89
C GLY A 44 -5.74 22.34 -0.95
N GLU A 45 -6.66 21.82 -1.75
CA GLU A 45 -6.83 20.38 -1.95
C GLU A 45 -6.55 19.98 -3.39
N LEU A 46 -5.74 18.93 -3.54
CA LEU A 46 -5.40 18.37 -4.83
C LEU A 46 -5.43 16.84 -4.80
N THR A 47 -5.75 16.28 -5.95
CA THR A 47 -5.69 14.84 -6.20
C THR A 47 -4.52 14.56 -7.12
N LEU A 48 -3.62 13.70 -6.66
CA LEU A 48 -2.55 13.16 -7.47
C LEU A 48 -2.97 11.74 -7.90
N ARG A 49 -2.92 11.46 -9.20
CA ARG A 49 -3.11 10.11 -9.74
C ARG A 49 -1.80 9.65 -10.40
N CYS A 50 -1.48 8.37 -10.26
CA CYS A 50 -0.40 7.73 -10.99
C CYS A 50 -1.01 6.83 -12.08
N ASP A 51 -0.32 6.65 -13.19
CA ASP A 51 -0.69 5.72 -14.27
C ASP A 51 -0.45 4.24 -13.92
N GLY A 52 0.10 3.97 -12.73
CA GLY A 52 0.41 2.63 -12.25
C GLY A 52 1.89 2.26 -12.38
N THR A 53 2.73 3.08 -13.00
CA THR A 53 4.17 2.85 -13.15
C THR A 53 4.92 3.17 -11.86
N GLU A 54 5.98 2.41 -11.53
CA GLU A 54 6.94 2.81 -10.48
C GLU A 54 7.71 4.04 -10.97
N ALA A 55 7.48 5.18 -10.34
CA ALA A 55 8.08 6.43 -10.74
C ALA A 55 8.30 7.32 -9.52
N ARG A 56 9.31 8.20 -9.63
CA ARG A 56 9.54 9.30 -8.71
C ARG A 56 9.24 10.61 -9.43
N ALA A 57 8.69 11.57 -8.72
CA ALA A 57 8.45 12.90 -9.25
C ALA A 57 8.65 13.97 -8.18
N MET A 58 9.04 15.16 -8.61
CA MET A 58 9.03 16.38 -7.83
C MET A 58 7.77 17.18 -8.16
N LEU A 59 6.91 17.35 -7.16
CA LEU A 59 5.81 18.30 -7.21
C LEU A 59 6.32 19.67 -6.79
N THR A 60 6.07 20.69 -7.60
CA THR A 60 6.33 22.09 -7.24
C THR A 60 5.03 22.87 -7.19
N ALA A 61 4.64 23.31 -6.00
CA ALA A 61 3.54 24.24 -5.80
C ALA A 61 4.06 25.68 -5.92
N THR A 62 3.37 26.53 -6.67
CA THR A 62 3.70 27.96 -6.80
C THR A 62 2.49 28.81 -6.44
N LEU A 63 2.70 29.75 -5.52
CA LEU A 63 1.72 30.71 -5.04
C LEU A 63 2.36 32.10 -5.08
N GLY A 64 2.00 32.92 -6.07
CA GLY A 64 2.72 34.17 -6.36
C GLY A 64 4.20 33.89 -6.66
N GLU A 65 5.09 34.49 -5.89
CA GLU A 65 6.55 34.31 -6.00
C GLU A 65 7.10 33.19 -5.10
N THR A 66 6.26 32.62 -4.24
CA THR A 66 6.68 31.57 -3.30
C THR A 66 6.48 30.19 -3.91
N ASN A 67 7.43 29.30 -3.67
CA ASN A 67 7.34 27.90 -4.08
C ASN A 67 7.53 26.93 -2.91
N ALA A 68 6.93 25.76 -3.04
CA ALA A 68 7.14 24.62 -2.17
C ALA A 68 7.35 23.37 -3.02
N LYS A 69 8.24 22.48 -2.58
CA LYS A 69 8.59 21.27 -3.31
C LYS A 69 8.33 20.03 -2.44
N ALA A 70 7.80 18.98 -3.05
CA ALA A 70 7.59 17.69 -2.40
C ALA A 70 7.92 16.56 -3.37
N GLN A 71 8.69 15.58 -2.91
CA GLN A 71 8.94 14.36 -3.68
C GLN A 71 7.79 13.39 -3.46
N VAL A 72 7.29 12.82 -4.56
CA VAL A 72 6.30 11.74 -4.54
C VAL A 72 6.89 10.53 -5.24
N THR A 73 6.61 9.35 -4.69
CA THR A 73 7.00 8.08 -5.28
C THR A 73 5.75 7.24 -5.45
N SER A 74 5.49 6.79 -6.68
CA SER A 74 4.52 5.76 -6.96
C SER A 74 5.22 4.41 -6.90
N PHE A 75 4.53 3.47 -6.29
CA PHE A 75 4.87 2.07 -6.38
C PHE A 75 3.78 1.40 -7.20
N VAL A 76 4.15 0.50 -8.11
CA VAL A 76 3.18 -0.44 -8.68
C VAL A 76 2.66 -1.19 -7.45
N PRO A 77 1.37 -1.09 -7.10
CA PRO A 77 0.84 -1.93 -6.05
C PRO A 77 1.14 -3.37 -6.48
N LEU A 78 1.78 -4.15 -5.60
CA LEU A 78 1.86 -5.60 -5.75
C LEU A 78 0.42 -6.08 -5.98
N GLY A 79 0.08 -6.37 -7.24
CA GLY A 79 -1.34 -6.47 -7.62
C GLY A 79 -1.66 -6.39 -9.10
N ALA A 80 -0.95 -5.62 -9.93
CA ALA A 80 -1.29 -5.55 -11.36
C ALA A 80 -1.15 -6.90 -12.08
N ASP A 81 -0.18 -7.73 -11.64
CA ASP A 81 0.02 -9.13 -12.04
C ASP A 81 0.34 -10.04 -10.84
N LEU A 82 -0.19 -9.75 -9.64
CA LEU A 82 0.05 -10.62 -8.47
C LEU A 82 -0.66 -11.96 -8.68
N SER A 83 0.11 -13.04 -8.84
CA SER A 83 -0.42 -14.40 -9.01
C SER A 83 -0.28 -15.15 -7.70
N ILE A 84 -1.40 -15.61 -7.15
CA ILE A 84 -1.42 -16.47 -5.97
C ILE A 84 -1.59 -17.91 -6.46
N ARG A 85 -0.68 -18.80 -6.06
CA ARG A 85 -0.71 -20.22 -6.43
C ARG A 85 -0.57 -21.09 -5.21
N ILE A 86 -1.41 -22.11 -5.12
CA ILE A 86 -1.25 -23.18 -4.13
C ILE A 86 -0.39 -24.24 -4.81
N GLU A 87 0.82 -24.44 -4.30
CA GLU A 87 1.82 -25.31 -4.90
C GLU A 87 2.06 -26.51 -3.98
N ASP A 88 2.23 -27.70 -4.57
CA ASP A 88 2.59 -28.92 -3.84
C ASP A 88 4.07 -28.92 -3.44
N ILE A 89 4.43 -27.97 -2.56
CA ILE A 89 5.77 -27.75 -2.05
C ILE A 89 5.78 -27.83 -0.53
N ASP A 90 6.93 -28.23 0.01
CA ASP A 90 7.25 -28.18 1.43
C ASP A 90 8.32 -27.11 1.64
N LEU A 91 8.04 -26.14 2.51
CA LEU A 91 8.95 -25.04 2.88
C LEU A 91 9.32 -25.10 4.37
N GLY A 92 9.13 -26.25 5.02
CA GLY A 92 9.34 -26.44 6.45
C GLY A 92 8.39 -25.57 7.27
N ASN A 93 8.94 -24.59 7.99
CA ASN A 93 8.18 -23.71 8.88
C ASN A 93 7.51 -22.53 8.16
N GLN A 94 7.70 -22.39 6.84
CA GLN A 94 7.12 -21.30 6.06
C GLN A 94 5.84 -21.74 5.35
N ARG A 95 4.81 -20.88 5.36
CA ARG A 95 3.54 -21.13 4.66
C ARG A 95 3.56 -20.72 3.20
N TYR A 96 4.51 -19.88 2.79
CA TYR A 96 4.60 -19.34 1.44
C TYR A 96 6.03 -18.89 1.13
N ARG A 97 6.28 -18.62 -0.15
CA ARG A 97 7.44 -17.86 -0.61
C ARG A 97 7.06 -16.96 -1.79
N TRP A 98 7.83 -15.90 -1.97
CA TRP A 98 7.74 -15.06 -3.15
C TRP A 98 8.71 -15.56 -4.24
N ARG A 99 8.21 -15.68 -5.47
CA ARG A 99 9.03 -15.81 -6.68
C ARG A 99 8.63 -14.71 -7.64
N GLN A 100 9.43 -13.64 -7.68
CA GLN A 100 9.08 -12.41 -8.39
C GLN A 100 7.71 -11.89 -7.91
N ASN A 101 6.71 -11.84 -8.79
CA ASN A 101 5.33 -11.41 -8.53
C ASN A 101 4.37 -12.56 -8.19
N VAL A 102 4.87 -13.80 -8.08
CA VAL A 102 4.08 -14.98 -7.71
C VAL A 102 4.22 -15.28 -6.23
N LEU A 103 3.11 -15.33 -5.51
CA LEU A 103 3.01 -15.84 -4.15
C LEU A 103 2.68 -17.33 -4.22
N GLU A 104 3.69 -18.17 -4.00
CA GLU A 104 3.53 -19.62 -3.92
C GLU A 104 3.20 -20.01 -2.46
N ILE A 105 2.02 -20.58 -2.23
CA ILE A 105 1.53 -21.05 -0.94
C ILE A 105 1.80 -22.56 -0.83
N ALA A 106 2.48 -22.97 0.24
CA ALA A 106 2.96 -24.34 0.43
C ALA A 106 1.83 -25.28 0.89
N ALA A 107 1.24 -26.02 -0.05
CA ALA A 107 0.12 -26.93 0.20
C ALA A 107 0.42 -28.00 1.27
N ARG A 108 1.70 -28.37 1.45
CA ARG A 108 2.12 -29.40 2.42
C ARG A 108 2.31 -28.88 3.84
N HIS A 109 2.24 -27.57 4.07
CA HIS A 109 2.43 -27.01 5.39
C HIS A 109 1.36 -27.55 6.37
N PRO A 110 1.71 -28.00 7.59
CA PRO A 110 0.76 -28.64 8.52
C PRO A 110 -0.48 -27.80 8.82
N SER A 111 -0.35 -26.47 8.80
CA SER A 111 -1.51 -25.58 9.01
C SER A 111 -2.51 -25.59 7.85
N LEU A 112 -2.09 -25.95 6.64
CA LEU A 112 -2.87 -25.92 5.39
C LEU A 112 -3.40 -27.30 5.01
N THR A 113 -2.58 -28.35 5.12
CA THR A 113 -2.90 -29.72 4.67
C THR A 113 -4.22 -30.23 5.24
N ARG A 114 -4.49 -29.94 6.52
CA ARG A 114 -5.74 -30.32 7.20
C ARG A 114 -7.02 -29.72 6.61
N TYR A 115 -6.90 -28.62 5.86
CA TYR A 115 -8.01 -27.95 5.21
C TYR A 115 -8.10 -28.27 3.71
N LEU A 116 -6.97 -28.50 3.05
CA LEU A 116 -6.91 -28.79 1.60
C LEU A 116 -7.49 -30.15 1.23
N GLY A 117 -7.34 -31.14 2.12
CA GLY A 117 -7.72 -32.53 1.82
C GLY A 117 -6.71 -33.22 0.90
N ASP A 118 -7.10 -34.37 0.35
CA ASP A 118 -6.20 -35.22 -0.43
C ASP A 118 -5.82 -34.58 -1.77
N LYS A 119 -4.51 -34.57 -2.07
CA LYS A 119 -3.95 -34.17 -3.37
C LYS A 119 -4.48 -35.03 -4.51
N SER A 120 -4.67 -36.33 -4.30
CA SER A 120 -5.14 -37.26 -5.34
C SER A 120 -6.52 -36.87 -5.89
N ALA A 121 -7.31 -36.17 -5.06
CA ALA A 121 -8.61 -35.60 -5.40
C ALA A 121 -8.55 -34.11 -5.84
N GLY A 122 -7.34 -33.58 -6.10
CA GLY A 122 -7.14 -32.21 -6.55
C GLY A 122 -7.34 -31.15 -5.46
N PHE A 123 -7.07 -31.49 -4.19
CA PHE A 123 -7.27 -30.59 -3.04
C PHE A 123 -8.70 -30.07 -2.90
N PRO A 124 -9.68 -30.96 -2.64
CA PRO A 124 -11.10 -30.60 -2.67
C PRO A 124 -11.49 -29.51 -1.66
N GLY A 125 -10.69 -29.31 -0.60
CA GLY A 125 -10.94 -28.30 0.41
C GLY A 125 -10.60 -26.88 0.01
N GLN A 126 -9.98 -26.66 -1.17
CA GLN A 126 -9.59 -25.33 -1.66
C GLN A 126 -10.78 -24.37 -1.79
N GLU A 127 -11.97 -24.90 -2.06
CA GLU A 127 -13.20 -24.10 -2.22
C GLU A 127 -13.92 -23.85 -0.90
N SER A 128 -13.47 -24.48 0.20
CA SER A 128 -14.13 -24.33 1.49
C SER A 128 -13.93 -22.92 2.06
N LYS A 129 -14.97 -22.39 2.72
CA LYS A 129 -14.92 -21.06 3.36
C LYS A 129 -13.76 -20.96 4.37
N HIS A 130 -13.55 -22.01 5.17
CA HIS A 130 -12.45 -22.06 6.14
C HIS A 130 -11.09 -21.94 5.47
N PHE A 131 -10.89 -22.62 4.34
CA PHE A 131 -9.64 -22.54 3.61
C PHE A 131 -9.45 -21.18 2.93
N ARG A 132 -10.50 -20.61 2.33
CA ARG A 132 -10.47 -19.28 1.72
C ARG A 132 -10.13 -18.17 2.73
N VAL A 133 -10.64 -18.26 3.97
CA VAL A 133 -10.24 -17.36 5.08
C VAL A 133 -8.75 -17.52 5.40
N LEU A 134 -8.25 -18.75 5.46
CA LEU A 134 -6.84 -19.01 5.71
C LEU A 134 -5.93 -18.47 4.58
N ILE A 135 -6.36 -18.60 3.32
CA ILE A 135 -5.65 -17.99 2.18
C ILE A 135 -5.62 -16.47 2.31
N ALA A 136 -6.74 -15.83 2.68
CA ALA A 136 -6.77 -14.39 2.90
C ALA A 136 -5.77 -13.94 3.96
N GLU A 137 -5.66 -14.67 5.08
CA GLU A 137 -4.66 -14.40 6.13
C GLU A 137 -3.23 -14.50 5.58
N ILE A 138 -2.92 -15.59 4.88
CA ILE A 138 -1.58 -15.84 4.33
C ILE A 138 -1.20 -14.76 3.31
N VAL A 139 -2.11 -14.40 2.41
CA VAL A 139 -1.89 -13.35 1.40
C VAL A 139 -1.64 -12.01 2.08
N THR A 140 -2.44 -11.68 3.10
CA THR A 140 -2.30 -10.42 3.85
C THR A 140 -0.97 -10.36 4.58
N ASP A 141 -0.57 -11.46 5.24
CA ASP A 141 0.73 -11.58 5.92
C ASP A 141 1.88 -11.37 4.93
N ALA A 142 1.86 -12.09 3.81
CA ALA A 142 2.89 -12.02 2.78
C ALA A 142 3.05 -10.62 2.18
N VAL A 143 1.94 -9.94 1.88
CA VAL A 143 1.95 -8.58 1.36
C VAL A 143 2.43 -7.58 2.42
N SER A 144 1.94 -7.70 3.65
CA SER A 144 2.34 -6.82 4.76
C SER A 144 3.83 -6.92 5.03
N ALA A 145 4.39 -8.13 5.10
CA ALA A 145 5.83 -8.35 5.28
C ALA A 145 6.67 -7.69 4.17
N VAL A 146 6.25 -7.80 2.91
CA VAL A 146 6.95 -7.15 1.79
C VAL A 146 6.89 -5.63 1.89
N LEU A 147 5.74 -5.07 2.25
CA LEU A 147 5.57 -3.62 2.38
C LEU A 147 6.40 -3.05 3.54
N VAL A 148 6.46 -3.73 4.69
CA VAL A 148 7.33 -3.31 5.79
C VAL A 148 8.79 -3.38 5.35
N ARG A 149 9.22 -4.48 4.73
CA ARG A 149 10.60 -4.60 4.22
C ARG A 149 10.95 -3.46 3.26
N ARG A 150 10.05 -3.10 2.33
CA ARG A 150 10.27 -1.97 1.42
C ARG A 150 10.33 -0.64 2.15
N SER A 151 9.50 -0.45 3.19
CA SER A 151 9.53 0.75 4.03
C SER A 151 10.88 0.91 4.74
N VAL A 152 11.38 -0.17 5.34
CA VAL A 152 12.71 -0.21 5.97
C VAL A 152 13.82 0.12 4.97
N GLN A 153 13.73 -0.42 3.75
CA GLN A 153 14.71 -0.13 2.70
C GLN A 153 14.64 1.31 2.18
N ALA A 154 13.46 1.94 2.22
CA ALA A 154 13.24 3.28 1.72
C ALA A 154 13.67 4.36 2.72
N ASN A 155 13.43 4.14 4.02
CA ASN A 155 13.71 5.09 5.10
C ASN A 155 14.52 4.42 6.22
N PRO A 156 15.75 3.93 5.97
CA PRO A 156 16.50 3.16 6.96
C PRO A 156 16.70 3.90 8.29
N GLU A 157 16.82 5.23 8.27
CA GLU A 157 16.94 6.07 9.45
C GLU A 157 15.73 6.01 10.41
N GLU A 158 14.52 5.74 9.90
CA GLU A 158 13.32 5.56 10.75
C GLU A 158 13.36 4.25 11.55
N TYR A 159 14.26 3.33 11.18
CA TYR A 159 14.37 1.99 11.77
C TYR A 159 15.73 1.70 12.39
N GLU A 160 16.71 2.61 12.28
CA GLU A 160 18.09 2.40 12.75
C GLU A 160 18.16 2.19 14.27
N ASP A 161 17.37 2.95 15.03
CA ASP A 161 17.23 2.83 16.49
C ASP A 161 15.91 2.17 16.92
N ALA A 162 15.12 1.71 15.95
CA ALA A 162 13.86 1.06 16.25
C ALA A 162 14.11 -0.36 16.76
N ASP A 163 13.68 -0.64 17.98
CA ASP A 163 13.50 -2.04 18.41
C ASP A 163 12.47 -2.72 17.49
N TRP A 164 12.38 -4.06 17.57
CA TRP A 164 11.43 -4.89 16.85
C TRP A 164 9.97 -4.39 16.91
N ASP A 165 9.67 -3.55 17.91
CA ASP A 165 8.40 -2.86 18.12
C ASP A 165 7.96 -1.97 16.94
N ALA A 166 8.83 -1.17 16.31
CA ALA A 166 8.39 -0.30 15.21
C ALA A 166 8.05 -1.11 13.96
N TYR A 167 8.86 -2.14 13.67
CA TYR A 167 8.60 -3.11 12.62
C TYR A 167 7.25 -3.80 12.85
N TYR A 168 7.02 -4.29 14.07
CA TYR A 168 5.81 -5.01 14.43
C TYR A 168 4.57 -4.11 14.46
N ALA A 169 4.70 -2.86 14.90
CA ALA A 169 3.62 -1.87 14.89
C ALA A 169 3.18 -1.56 13.46
N GLN A 170 4.13 -1.36 12.54
CA GLN A 170 3.81 -1.12 11.14
C GLN A 170 3.19 -2.37 10.48
N TYR A 171 3.77 -3.54 10.72
CA TYR A 171 3.22 -4.80 10.24
C TYR A 171 1.76 -4.99 10.72
N SER A 172 1.51 -4.78 12.02
CA SER A 172 0.18 -4.91 12.63
C SER A 172 -0.83 -3.92 12.05
N ARG A 173 -0.38 -2.68 11.76
CA ARG A 173 -1.20 -1.67 11.08
C ARG A 173 -1.58 -2.13 9.67
N LEU A 174 -0.66 -2.70 8.91
CA LEU A 174 -0.91 -3.19 7.55
C LEU A 174 -1.83 -4.41 7.56
N MET A 175 -1.63 -5.35 8.49
CA MET A 175 -2.54 -6.49 8.68
C MET A 175 -3.97 -6.03 8.98
N THR A 176 -4.13 -5.06 9.89
CA THR A 176 -5.45 -4.48 10.22
C THR A 176 -6.12 -3.83 9.00
N LEU A 177 -5.33 -3.21 8.14
CA LEU A 177 -5.83 -2.53 6.94
C LEU A 177 -6.22 -3.52 5.83
N PHE A 178 -5.38 -4.51 5.56
CA PHE A 178 -5.52 -5.35 4.37
C PHE A 178 -6.30 -6.64 4.60
N LEU A 179 -6.32 -7.18 5.83
CA LEU A 179 -7.02 -8.43 6.12
C LEU A 179 -8.53 -8.36 5.78
N PRO A 180 -9.28 -7.29 6.15
CA PRO A 180 -10.68 -7.17 5.77
C PRO A 180 -10.91 -7.16 4.25
N ILE A 181 -9.98 -6.57 3.50
CA ILE A 181 -10.02 -6.53 2.03
C ILE A 181 -9.79 -7.93 1.47
N ALA A 182 -8.76 -8.63 1.94
CA ALA A 182 -8.46 -9.99 1.53
C ALA A 182 -9.63 -10.95 1.84
N HIS A 183 -10.25 -10.83 3.03
CA HIS A 183 -11.45 -11.58 3.37
C HIS A 183 -12.59 -11.33 2.38
N LYS A 184 -12.89 -10.06 2.07
CA LYS A 184 -13.95 -9.72 1.11
C LYS A 184 -13.70 -10.29 -0.29
N LEU A 185 -12.44 -10.36 -0.72
CA LEU A 185 -12.06 -10.91 -2.02
C LEU A 185 -12.10 -12.44 -2.07
N GLN A 186 -11.61 -13.12 -1.03
CA GLN A 186 -11.55 -14.58 -0.99
C GLN A 186 -12.89 -15.22 -0.59
N CYS A 187 -13.67 -14.51 0.22
CA CYS A 187 -14.98 -14.91 0.71
C CYS A 187 -16.02 -13.84 0.35
N PRO A 188 -16.32 -13.62 -0.95
CA PRO A 188 -17.39 -12.71 -1.33
C PRO A 188 -18.70 -13.18 -0.69
N GLU A 189 -19.49 -12.24 -0.17
CA GLU A 189 -20.83 -12.55 0.34
C GLU A 189 -21.62 -13.28 -0.75
N GLY A 190 -22.21 -14.42 -0.39
CA GLY A 190 -23.17 -15.15 -1.19
C GLY A 190 -24.57 -14.94 -0.64
#